data_AF-A0A9P6UQ86-F1
#
_entry.id   AF-A0A9P6UQ86-F1
#
_cell.length_a   1.000
_cell.length_b   1.000
_cell.length_c   1.000
_cell.angle_alpha   90.00
_cell.angle_beta   90.00
_cell.angle_gamma   90.00
#
_symmetry.space_group_name_H-M   'P 1'
#
loop_
_entity.id
_entity.type
_entity.pdbx_description
1 polymer ?
#
loop_
_entity_poly.entity_id
_entity_poly.type
_entity_poly.pdbx_seq_one_letter_code
_entity_poly.pdbx_strand_id
1 'polypeptide(L)'
;MPATIVNVPAFNQVHTVVNQAVEDNKGKDVYVYFYASIDPNTGKSWCPDCVISGPLVEEVFSKHDNLVLVNVDVGDRPTWKDLNHPLRHDDVVKIKAVPTLVHWSTADSTATIRTRKFLTNRLLARKQMVVDIIHPARANLAKDEVRDKLAKMYKVDKEVVFCFGFRTQFGGGKSTGFALIYDNLESAKKFEPKYRLVRHGLMEIKKASRKQRKERKNRSKKLRGTKKAKAAVAKK
;
A
#
# COMPACT_ATOMS: atom_id res chain seq x y z
N MET A 1 -7.20 22.60 27.19
CA MET A 1 -7.36 21.43 28.08
C MET A 1 -6.57 20.27 27.48
N PRO A 2 -6.06 19.31 28.25
CA PRO A 2 -5.27 18.21 27.67
C PRO A 2 -6.13 17.31 26.78
N ALA A 3 -5.51 16.64 25.81
CA ALA A 3 -6.15 15.61 25.00
C ALA A 3 -6.77 14.51 25.88
N THR A 4 -7.82 13.89 25.36
CA THR A 4 -8.41 12.71 25.99
C THR A 4 -7.47 11.51 25.78
N ILE A 5 -7.01 10.90 26.87
CA ILE A 5 -6.12 9.72 26.83
C ILE A 5 -6.93 8.47 27.17
N VAL A 6 -6.84 7.45 26.31
CA VAL A 6 -7.47 6.14 26.47
C VAL A 6 -6.38 5.07 26.45
N ASN A 7 -6.33 4.18 27.43
CA ASN A 7 -5.35 3.10 27.47
C ASN A 7 -6.02 1.78 27.09
N VAL A 8 -5.42 1.02 26.17
CA VAL A 8 -5.89 -0.31 25.78
C VAL A 8 -5.34 -1.34 26.76
N PRO A 9 -6.19 -2.13 27.45
CA PRO A 9 -5.74 -3.09 28.45
C PRO A 9 -4.91 -4.25 27.90
N ALA A 10 -5.20 -4.68 26.66
CA ALA A 10 -4.51 -5.77 25.98
C ALA A 10 -4.50 -5.56 24.46
N PHE A 11 -3.42 -5.96 23.79
CA PHE A 11 -3.26 -5.79 22.35
C PHE A 11 -4.37 -6.45 21.49
N ASN A 12 -5.05 -7.48 22.01
CA ASN A 12 -6.18 -8.13 21.30
C ASN A 12 -7.46 -7.27 21.27
N GLN A 13 -7.57 -6.28 22.15
CA GLN A 13 -8.75 -5.41 22.27
C GLN A 13 -8.60 -4.08 21.52
N VAL A 14 -7.51 -3.90 20.78
CA VAL A 14 -7.17 -2.64 20.11
C VAL A 14 -8.33 -2.15 19.24
N HIS A 15 -8.89 -2.99 18.37
CA HIS A 15 -10.00 -2.56 17.50
C HIS A 15 -11.24 -2.14 18.28
N THR A 16 -11.63 -2.90 19.29
CA THR A 16 -12.82 -2.61 20.10
C THR A 16 -12.67 -1.29 20.83
N VAL A 17 -11.54 -1.08 21.51
CA VAL A 17 -11.30 0.13 22.30
C VAL A 17 -11.12 1.35 21.40
N VAL A 18 -10.41 1.21 20.27
CA VAL A 18 -10.22 2.31 19.33
C VAL A 18 -11.55 2.70 18.68
N ASN A 19 -12.38 1.74 18.26
CA ASN A 19 -13.69 2.04 17.69
C ASN A 19 -14.62 2.72 18.73
N GLN A 20 -14.62 2.25 19.98
CA GLN A 20 -15.34 2.92 21.05
C GLN A 20 -14.84 4.35 21.27
N ALA A 21 -13.52 4.56 21.31
CA ALA A 21 -12.93 5.89 21.48
C ALA A 21 -13.31 6.84 20.34
N VAL A 22 -13.44 6.34 19.10
CA VAL A 22 -13.94 7.11 17.96
C VAL A 22 -15.40 7.49 18.15
N GLU A 23 -16.25 6.55 18.60
CA GLU A 23 -17.67 6.81 18.81
C GLU A 23 -17.93 7.81 19.93
N ASP A 24 -17.18 7.72 21.02
CA ASP A 24 -17.30 8.61 22.18
C ASP A 24 -16.77 10.02 21.87
N ASN A 25 -15.81 10.14 20.95
CA ASN A 25 -15.14 11.40 20.63
C ASN A 25 -15.41 11.85 19.18
N LYS A 26 -16.67 11.78 18.74
CA LYS A 26 -17.08 12.24 17.40
C LYS A 26 -16.67 13.71 17.18
N GLY A 27 -15.91 13.94 16.12
CA GLY A 27 -15.44 15.27 15.70
C GLY A 27 -14.02 15.62 16.13
N LYS A 28 -13.37 14.77 16.95
CA LYS A 28 -11.94 14.89 17.29
C LYS A 28 -11.10 13.92 16.47
N ASP A 29 -9.84 14.26 16.25
CA ASP A 29 -8.91 13.38 15.54
C ASP A 29 -8.34 12.33 16.51
N VAL A 30 -8.56 11.05 16.20
CA VAL A 30 -8.12 9.91 17.03
C VAL A 30 -6.78 9.41 16.53
N TYR A 31 -5.81 9.31 17.44
CA TYR A 31 -4.48 8.76 17.16
C TYR A 31 -4.23 7.55 18.06
N VAL A 32 -3.69 6.48 17.48
CA VAL A 32 -3.31 5.25 18.18
C VAL A 32 -1.79 5.19 18.28
N TYR A 33 -1.28 5.16 19.50
CA TYR A 33 0.15 5.11 19.79
C TYR A 33 0.53 3.73 20.32
N PHE A 34 1.33 3.02 19.53
CA PHE A 34 1.88 1.72 19.90
C PHE A 34 3.25 1.92 20.54
N TYR A 35 3.38 1.51 21.80
CA TYR A 35 4.62 1.64 22.59
C TYR A 35 5.00 0.33 23.26
N ALA A 36 6.25 0.24 23.68
CA ALA A 36 6.82 -0.93 24.33
C ALA A 36 6.66 -0.87 25.86
N SER A 37 6.34 -2.02 26.47
CA SER A 37 6.18 -2.15 27.91
C SER A 37 7.41 -1.69 28.70
N ILE A 38 7.18 -1.35 29.97
CA ILE A 38 8.23 -0.94 30.90
C ILE A 38 8.94 -2.20 31.39
N ASP A 39 10.28 -2.22 31.30
CA ASP A 39 11.10 -3.30 31.85
C ASP A 39 11.10 -3.21 33.38
N PRO A 40 10.67 -4.27 34.10
CA PRO A 40 10.63 -4.28 35.57
C PRO A 40 11.98 -3.97 36.22
N ASN A 41 13.10 -4.27 35.55
CA ASN A 41 14.44 -4.07 36.13
C ASN A 41 14.92 -2.62 36.05
N THR A 42 14.53 -1.90 35.00
CA THR A 42 15.04 -0.54 34.72
C THR A 42 14.02 0.55 35.00
N GLY A 43 12.74 0.18 35.15
CA GLY A 43 11.64 1.14 35.31
C GLY A 43 11.40 2.01 34.06
N LYS A 44 12.04 1.68 32.93
CA LYS A 44 11.91 2.38 31.64
C LYS A 44 11.45 1.41 30.56
N SER A 45 10.90 1.94 29.47
CA SER A 45 10.57 1.12 28.30
C SER A 45 11.82 0.38 27.80
N TRP A 46 11.68 -0.92 27.49
CA TRP A 46 12.81 -1.71 26.96
C TRP A 46 13.22 -1.29 25.55
N CYS A 47 12.38 -0.49 24.87
CA CYS A 47 12.67 0.07 23.56
C CYS A 47 13.27 1.48 23.73
N PRO A 48 14.54 1.72 23.31
CA PRO A 48 15.15 3.04 23.39
C PRO A 48 14.37 4.14 22.66
N ASP A 49 13.78 3.79 21.51
CA ASP A 49 13.00 4.75 20.72
C ASP A 49 11.72 5.19 21.45
N CYS A 50 11.08 4.29 22.22
CA CYS A 50 9.92 4.64 23.06
C CYS A 50 10.29 5.57 24.21
N VAL A 51 11.49 5.45 24.78
CA VAL A 51 11.99 6.34 25.83
C VAL A 51 12.16 7.77 25.29
N ILE A 52 12.53 7.92 24.02
CA ILE A 52 12.68 9.23 23.37
C ILE A 52 11.33 9.77 22.91
N SER A 53 10.48 8.94 22.30
CA SER A 53 9.21 9.40 21.71
C SER A 53 8.10 9.65 22.73
N GLY A 54 8.05 8.89 23.82
CA GLY A 54 6.99 8.99 24.83
C GLY A 54 6.76 10.42 25.33
N PRO A 55 7.80 11.11 25.85
CA PRO A 55 7.67 12.48 26.33
C PRO A 55 7.22 13.47 25.25
N LEU A 56 7.67 13.29 24.00
CA LEU A 56 7.29 14.16 22.88
C LEU A 56 5.81 14.00 22.52
N VAL A 57 5.32 12.75 22.49
CA VAL A 57 3.90 12.46 22.25
C VAL A 57 3.06 13.04 23.38
N GLU A 58 3.41 12.79 24.64
CA GLU A 58 2.69 13.35 25.79
C GLU A 58 2.66 14.88 25.76
N GLU A 59 3.79 15.54 25.43
CA GLU A 59 3.87 16.99 25.33
C GLU A 59 2.92 17.55 24.25
N VAL A 60 2.91 16.98 23.05
CA VAL A 60 2.05 17.43 21.95
C VAL A 60 0.57 17.27 22.30
N PHE A 61 0.18 16.11 22.82
CA PHE A 61 -1.20 15.82 23.16
C PHE A 61 -1.67 16.58 24.42
N SER A 62 -0.76 17.02 25.29
CA SER A 62 -1.11 17.93 26.40
C SER A 62 -1.53 19.33 25.92
N LYS A 63 -1.02 19.78 24.77
CA LYS A 63 -1.22 21.13 24.22
C LYS A 63 -2.48 21.25 23.37
N HIS A 64 -2.99 20.16 22.81
CA HIS A 64 -4.12 20.16 21.88
C HIS A 64 -5.31 19.38 22.44
N ASP A 65 -6.49 20.00 22.45
CA ASP A 65 -7.74 19.43 22.99
C ASP A 65 -8.61 18.71 21.94
N ASN A 66 -8.38 19.01 20.66
CA ASN A 66 -9.04 18.39 19.52
C ASN A 66 -8.50 16.99 19.18
N LEU A 67 -7.51 16.51 19.93
CA LEU A 67 -6.87 15.23 19.71
C LEU A 67 -7.30 14.22 20.78
N VAL A 68 -7.39 12.95 20.38
CA VAL A 68 -7.57 11.81 21.27
C VAL A 68 -6.39 10.87 21.09
N LEU A 69 -5.74 10.48 22.19
CA LEU A 69 -4.62 9.55 22.19
C LEU A 69 -5.05 8.21 22.75
N VAL A 70 -4.95 7.16 21.95
CA VAL A 70 -5.18 5.76 22.36
C VAL A 70 -3.83 5.06 22.51
N ASN A 71 -3.43 4.78 23.74
CA ASN A 71 -2.17 4.12 24.06
C ASN A 71 -2.33 2.60 24.01
N VAL A 72 -1.46 1.93 23.25
CA VAL A 72 -1.44 0.48 23.10
C VAL A 72 -0.07 -0.06 23.50
N ASP A 73 -0.05 -0.87 24.56
CA ASP A 73 1.13 -1.65 24.93
C ASP A 73 1.24 -2.88 24.03
N VAL A 74 2.39 -3.03 23.36
CA VAL A 74 2.71 -4.19 22.52
C VAL A 74 3.27 -5.38 23.31
N GLY A 75 3.50 -5.22 24.62
CA GLY A 75 4.06 -6.23 25.50
C GLY A 75 5.58 -6.17 25.65
N ASP A 76 6.13 -7.23 26.22
CA ASP A 76 7.55 -7.39 26.52
C ASP A 76 8.40 -7.72 25.29
N ARG A 77 9.71 -7.53 25.43
CA ARG A 77 10.68 -7.70 24.33
C ARG A 77 10.64 -9.08 23.66
N PRO A 78 10.55 -10.21 24.41
CA PRO A 78 10.36 -11.54 23.81
C PRO A 78 9.10 -11.64 22.95
N THR A 79 7.95 -11.21 23.47
CA THR A 79 6.67 -11.25 22.76
C THR A 79 6.72 -10.42 21.48
N TRP A 80 7.30 -9.21 21.51
CA TRP A 80 7.41 -8.38 20.32
C TRP A 80 8.41 -8.89 19.26
N LYS A 81 9.46 -9.60 19.70
CA LYS A 81 10.47 -10.20 18.81
C LYS A 81 9.93 -11.39 18.03
N ASP A 82 8.83 -12.00 18.47
CA ASP A 82 8.15 -13.01 17.68
C ASP A 82 7.64 -12.39 16.37
N LEU A 83 7.98 -13.03 15.25
CA LEU A 83 7.50 -12.61 13.93
C LEU A 83 5.98 -12.79 13.81
N ASN A 84 5.41 -13.77 14.52
CA ASN A 84 3.98 -14.08 14.50
C ASN A 84 3.14 -13.21 15.44
N HIS A 85 3.68 -12.09 15.93
CA HIS A 85 2.96 -11.19 16.82
C HIS A 85 1.64 -10.69 16.19
N PRO A 86 0.48 -10.73 16.90
CA PRO A 86 -0.83 -10.40 16.33
C PRO A 86 -0.88 -9.03 15.63
N LEU A 87 -0.30 -7.99 16.25
CA LEU A 87 -0.28 -6.64 15.67
C LEU A 87 0.56 -6.50 14.38
N ARG A 88 1.46 -7.45 14.07
CA ARG A 88 2.24 -7.46 12.81
C ARG A 88 1.41 -8.02 11.65
N HIS A 89 0.48 -8.92 11.94
CA HIS A 89 -0.33 -9.64 10.96
C HIS A 89 -1.77 -9.14 10.86
N ASP A 90 -2.22 -8.34 11.83
CA ASP A 90 -3.54 -7.69 11.85
C ASP A 90 -3.85 -6.96 10.54
N ASP A 91 -5.07 -7.06 10.00
CA ASP A 91 -5.33 -6.52 8.66
C ASP A 91 -5.27 -5.00 8.53
N VAL A 92 -5.58 -4.29 9.63
CA VAL A 92 -5.71 -2.83 9.67
C VAL A 92 -4.43 -2.19 10.18
N VAL A 93 -3.88 -2.71 11.28
CA VAL A 93 -2.76 -2.08 12.01
C VAL A 93 -1.39 -2.39 11.37
N LYS A 94 -1.12 -3.64 10.98
CA LYS A 94 0.14 -4.15 10.35
C LYS A 94 1.43 -3.41 10.78
N ILE A 95 1.63 -3.22 12.08
CA ILE A 95 2.80 -2.47 12.57
C ILE A 95 4.08 -3.29 12.41
N LYS A 96 5.16 -2.64 11.94
CA LYS A 96 6.47 -3.30 11.71
C LYS A 96 7.48 -3.04 12.82
N ALA A 97 7.32 -1.90 13.49
CA ALA A 97 8.24 -1.38 14.50
C ALA A 97 7.45 -0.61 15.56
N VAL A 98 8.12 -0.32 16.66
CA VAL A 98 7.61 0.42 17.82
C VAL A 98 8.71 1.43 18.18
N PRO A 99 8.42 2.70 18.47
CA PRO A 99 7.10 3.33 18.58
C PRO A 99 6.45 3.59 17.21
N THR A 100 5.13 3.40 17.09
CA THR A 100 4.37 3.80 15.89
C THR A 100 3.15 4.61 16.31
N LEU A 101 2.96 5.79 15.69
CA LEU A 101 1.77 6.61 15.86
C LEU A 101 0.93 6.53 14.58
N VAL A 102 -0.33 6.14 14.71
CA VAL A 102 -1.27 5.96 13.60
C VAL A 102 -2.43 6.94 13.78
N HIS A 103 -2.73 7.72 12.75
CA HIS A 103 -3.99 8.46 12.72
C HIS A 103 -5.13 7.52 12.35
N TRP A 104 -6.09 7.32 13.27
CA TRP A 104 -7.21 6.41 13.11
C TRP A 104 -8.43 7.14 12.57
N SER A 105 -8.54 7.17 11.24
CA SER A 105 -9.70 7.77 10.58
C SER A 105 -10.72 6.69 10.22
N THR A 106 -11.86 6.71 10.90
CA THR A 106 -13.06 5.91 10.58
C THR A 106 -13.91 6.55 9.49
N ALA A 107 -13.51 7.73 9.00
CA ALA A 107 -14.18 8.33 7.87
C ALA A 107 -13.94 7.44 6.64
N ASP A 108 -15.01 6.83 6.13
CA ASP A 108 -15.15 6.43 4.73
C ASP A 108 -14.98 7.68 3.87
N SER A 109 -13.75 8.20 3.81
CA SER A 109 -13.36 9.27 2.93
C SER A 109 -13.53 8.70 1.52
N THR A 110 -14.65 9.09 0.93
CA THR A 110 -15.03 8.68 -0.40
C THR A 110 -14.06 9.33 -1.36
N ALA A 111 -13.03 8.57 -1.73
CA ALA A 111 -12.07 9.05 -2.69
C ALA A 111 -12.76 9.30 -4.04
N THR A 112 -12.67 10.55 -4.48
CA THR A 112 -13.32 11.03 -5.70
C THR A 112 -12.33 10.93 -6.85
N ILE A 113 -12.78 10.40 -7.97
CA ILE A 113 -11.99 10.31 -9.20
C ILE A 113 -12.48 11.37 -10.18
N ARG A 114 -11.57 12.18 -10.69
CA ARG A 114 -11.82 13.14 -11.76
C ARG A 114 -10.94 12.78 -12.95
N THR A 115 -11.52 12.82 -14.15
CA THR A 115 -10.79 12.57 -15.40
C THR A 115 -10.63 13.86 -16.17
N ARG A 116 -9.43 14.12 -16.69
CA ARG A 116 -9.11 15.32 -17.46
C ARG A 116 -8.29 14.96 -18.71
N LYS A 117 -8.25 15.87 -19.68
CA LYS A 117 -7.55 15.67 -20.97
C LYS A 117 -7.94 14.34 -21.63
N PHE A 118 -9.24 14.09 -21.69
CA PHE A 118 -9.80 12.88 -22.29
C PHE A 118 -9.66 12.95 -23.81
N LEU A 119 -9.12 11.89 -24.42
CA LEU A 119 -8.98 11.74 -25.86
C LEU A 119 -9.42 10.35 -26.29
N THR A 120 -10.28 10.27 -27.30
CA THR A 120 -10.63 9.01 -27.98
C THR A 120 -9.64 8.75 -29.12
N ASN A 121 -8.73 7.79 -28.96
CA ASN A 121 -7.79 7.40 -30.00
C ASN A 121 -8.31 6.17 -30.76
N ARG A 122 -8.89 6.40 -31.94
CA ARG A 122 -9.46 5.34 -32.78
C ARG A 122 -8.41 4.43 -33.45
N LEU A 123 -7.22 4.94 -33.74
CA LEU A 123 -6.12 4.14 -34.32
C LEU A 123 -5.65 3.03 -33.40
N LEU A 124 -5.75 3.25 -32.09
CA LEU A 124 -5.36 2.30 -31.05
C LEU A 124 -6.55 1.65 -30.33
N ALA A 125 -7.77 1.87 -30.83
CA ALA A 125 -9.02 1.37 -30.24
C ALA A 125 -9.11 1.59 -28.72
N ARG A 126 -8.78 2.81 -28.27
CA ARG A 126 -8.76 3.14 -26.84
C ARG A 126 -9.10 4.60 -26.54
N LYS A 127 -9.65 4.82 -25.35
CA LYS A 127 -9.80 6.12 -24.70
C LYS A 127 -8.60 6.33 -23.77
N GLN A 128 -8.00 7.51 -23.79
CA GLN A 128 -6.86 7.85 -22.95
C GLN A 128 -7.14 9.14 -22.17
N MET A 129 -6.79 9.13 -20.89
CA MET A 129 -7.11 10.25 -20.00
C MET A 129 -6.12 10.35 -18.84
N VAL A 130 -5.97 11.56 -18.31
CA VAL A 130 -5.31 11.80 -17.04
C VAL A 130 -6.33 11.63 -15.93
N VAL A 131 -5.97 10.91 -14.88
CA VAL A 131 -6.83 10.59 -13.74
C VAL A 131 -6.29 11.30 -12.50
N ASP A 132 -7.09 12.22 -11.97
CA ASP A 132 -6.84 12.88 -10.69
C ASP A 132 -7.70 12.20 -9.63
N ILE A 133 -7.06 11.72 -8.56
CA ILE A 133 -7.70 11.08 -7.42
C ILE A 133 -7.58 12.04 -6.25
N ILE A 134 -8.72 12.37 -5.65
CA ILE A 134 -8.81 13.20 -4.44
C ILE A 134 -9.25 12.28 -3.30
N HIS A 135 -8.39 12.13 -2.29
CA HIS A 135 -8.55 11.20 -1.16
C HIS A 135 -8.21 11.91 0.17
N PRO A 136 -9.03 12.88 0.61
CA PRO A 136 -8.74 13.66 1.82
C PRO A 136 -8.73 12.74 3.04
N ALA A 137 -7.73 12.86 3.92
CA ALA A 137 -7.59 12.04 5.14
C ALA A 137 -7.56 10.51 4.93
N ARG A 138 -7.45 10.03 3.69
CA ARG A 138 -7.33 8.61 3.35
C ARG A 138 -5.97 8.35 2.69
N ALA A 139 -5.46 7.14 2.90
CA ALA A 139 -4.30 6.65 2.17
C ALA A 139 -4.55 6.59 0.66
N ASN A 140 -3.48 6.38 -0.11
CA ASN A 140 -3.57 6.23 -1.55
C ASN A 140 -4.42 5.01 -1.96
N LEU A 141 -5.21 5.18 -3.01
CA LEU A 141 -6.08 4.10 -3.50
C LEU A 141 -5.27 2.99 -4.16
N ALA A 142 -5.68 1.74 -3.92
CA ALA A 142 -5.21 0.62 -4.70
C ALA A 142 -5.62 0.80 -6.16
N LYS A 143 -4.75 0.41 -7.10
CA LYS A 143 -5.04 0.53 -8.54
C LYS A 143 -6.28 -0.26 -8.95
N ASP A 144 -6.60 -1.30 -8.20
CA ASP A 144 -7.75 -2.14 -8.47
C ASP A 144 -9.07 -1.42 -8.17
N GLU A 145 -9.16 -0.72 -7.03
CA GLU A 145 -10.30 0.16 -6.71
C GLU A 145 -10.47 1.29 -7.73
N VAL A 146 -9.34 1.84 -8.23
CA VAL A 146 -9.36 2.88 -9.26
C VAL A 146 -9.93 2.34 -10.57
N ARG A 147 -9.57 1.11 -10.95
CA ARG A 147 -10.12 0.43 -12.12
C ARG A 147 -11.61 0.20 -11.97
N ASP A 148 -12.08 -0.24 -10.81
CA ASP A 148 -13.50 -0.47 -10.53
C ASP A 148 -14.34 0.80 -10.66
N LYS A 149 -13.85 1.90 -10.10
CA LYS A 149 -14.54 3.20 -10.19
C LYS A 149 -14.57 3.74 -11.62
N LEU A 150 -13.47 3.61 -12.38
CA LEU A 150 -13.42 4.01 -13.78
C LEU A 150 -14.31 3.12 -14.66
N ALA A 151 -14.33 1.82 -14.40
CA ALA A 151 -15.19 0.85 -15.07
C ALA A 151 -16.67 1.22 -14.91
N LYS A 152 -17.10 1.49 -13.67
CA LYS A 152 -18.46 1.96 -13.37
C LYS A 152 -18.77 3.31 -14.04
N MET A 153 -17.86 4.27 -13.95
CA MET A 153 -18.06 5.63 -14.50
C MET A 153 -18.24 5.62 -16.03
N TYR A 154 -17.43 4.81 -16.73
CA TYR A 154 -17.46 4.74 -18.19
C TYR A 154 -18.30 3.59 -18.74
N LYS A 155 -18.97 2.82 -17.86
CA LYS A 155 -19.79 1.64 -18.21
C LYS A 155 -19.03 0.65 -19.09
N VAL A 156 -17.86 0.25 -18.62
CA VAL A 156 -16.97 -0.72 -19.28
C VAL A 156 -16.52 -1.77 -18.27
N ASP A 157 -16.06 -2.91 -18.75
CA ASP A 157 -15.52 -3.96 -17.88
C ASP A 157 -14.20 -3.55 -17.24
N LYS A 158 -13.97 -4.00 -16.00
CA LYS A 158 -12.73 -3.75 -15.24
C LYS A 158 -11.48 -4.26 -15.98
N GLU A 159 -11.63 -5.31 -16.78
CA GLU A 159 -10.51 -5.97 -17.47
C GLU A 159 -9.91 -5.12 -18.59
N VAL A 160 -10.71 -4.28 -19.26
CA VAL A 160 -10.24 -3.41 -20.36
C VAL A 160 -9.66 -2.08 -19.86
N VAL A 161 -9.69 -1.84 -18.55
CA VAL A 161 -9.17 -0.63 -17.91
C VAL A 161 -7.75 -0.85 -17.38
N PHE A 162 -6.81 -0.04 -17.87
CA PHE A 162 -5.40 -0.04 -17.47
C PHE A 162 -5.01 1.29 -16.85
N CYS A 163 -4.70 1.28 -15.56
CA CYS A 163 -4.28 2.46 -14.82
C CYS A 163 -2.78 2.36 -14.46
N PHE A 164 -2.00 3.40 -14.77
CA PHE A 164 -0.56 3.42 -14.51
C PHE A 164 -0.04 4.84 -14.21
N GLY A 165 1.21 4.92 -13.75
CA GLY A 165 1.89 6.20 -13.58
C GLY A 165 1.36 7.08 -12.45
N PHE A 166 0.65 6.50 -11.46
CA PHE A 166 0.21 7.26 -10.29
C PHE A 166 1.39 7.81 -9.49
N ARG A 167 1.31 9.09 -9.17
CA ARG A 167 2.18 9.80 -8.24
C ARG A 167 1.32 10.57 -7.24
N THR A 168 1.62 10.41 -5.97
CA THR A 168 1.03 11.19 -4.87
C THR A 168 1.64 12.59 -4.87
N GLN A 169 0.83 13.62 -4.64
CA GLN A 169 1.35 14.97 -4.43
C GLN A 169 1.99 15.08 -3.04
N PHE A 170 2.97 15.98 -2.92
CA PHE A 170 3.53 16.34 -1.62
C PHE A 170 2.42 16.93 -0.73
N GLY A 171 2.37 16.53 0.54
CA GLY A 171 1.27 16.85 1.44
C GLY A 171 0.07 15.88 1.39
N GLY A 172 0.08 14.88 0.49
CA GLY A 172 -0.96 13.86 0.45
C GLY A 172 -2.29 14.35 -0.12
N GLY A 173 -3.38 13.60 0.14
CA GLY A 173 -4.77 13.98 -0.21
C GLY A 173 -5.11 14.02 -1.72
N LYS A 174 -4.10 14.02 -2.59
CA LYS A 174 -4.26 14.01 -4.04
C LYS A 174 -3.21 13.13 -4.73
N SER A 175 -3.63 12.45 -5.79
CA SER A 175 -2.75 11.67 -6.66
C SER A 175 -3.12 11.86 -8.11
N THR A 176 -2.11 11.90 -8.98
CA THR A 176 -2.30 12.04 -10.43
C THR A 176 -1.74 10.82 -11.13
N GLY A 177 -2.47 10.26 -12.08
CA GLY A 177 -2.02 9.14 -12.90
C GLY A 177 -2.62 9.18 -14.30
N PHE A 178 -2.48 8.07 -15.02
CA PHE A 178 -2.99 7.92 -16.38
C PHE A 178 -3.84 6.66 -16.47
N ALA A 179 -4.93 6.72 -17.24
CA ALA A 179 -5.76 5.56 -17.52
C ALA A 179 -6.00 5.40 -19.02
N LEU A 180 -6.04 4.14 -19.44
CA LEU A 180 -6.39 3.69 -20.77
C LEU A 180 -7.59 2.76 -20.65
N ILE A 181 -8.61 3.00 -21.46
CA ILE A 181 -9.79 2.14 -21.58
C ILE A 181 -9.83 1.65 -23.01
N TYR A 182 -9.62 0.36 -23.23
CA TYR A 182 -9.68 -0.25 -24.56
C TYR A 182 -11.11 -0.64 -24.91
N ASP A 183 -11.42 -0.65 -26.21
CA ASP A 183 -12.73 -1.12 -26.69
C ASP A 183 -12.85 -2.66 -26.56
N ASN A 184 -11.73 -3.38 -26.66
CA ASN A 184 -11.68 -4.84 -26.48
C ASN A 184 -10.35 -5.32 -25.86
N LEU A 185 -10.36 -6.53 -25.29
CA LEU A 185 -9.19 -7.13 -24.62
C LEU A 185 -8.06 -7.48 -25.61
N GLU A 186 -8.39 -7.80 -26.85
CA GLU A 186 -7.41 -8.12 -27.90
C GLU A 186 -6.54 -6.92 -28.28
N SER A 187 -7.16 -5.75 -28.43
CA SER A 187 -6.47 -4.48 -28.67
C SER A 187 -5.59 -4.12 -27.48
N ALA A 188 -6.08 -4.36 -26.25
CA ALA A 188 -5.25 -4.18 -25.06
C ALA A 188 -3.99 -5.06 -25.10
N LYS A 189 -4.13 -6.35 -25.41
CA LYS A 189 -2.98 -7.29 -25.53
C LYS A 189 -2.02 -6.91 -26.66
N LYS A 190 -2.53 -6.33 -27.75
CA LYS A 190 -1.74 -5.89 -28.91
C LYS A 190 -0.92 -4.63 -28.62
N PHE A 191 -1.54 -3.61 -28.00
CA PHE A 191 -0.96 -2.27 -27.87
C PHE A 191 -0.30 -2.00 -26.51
N GLU A 192 -0.70 -2.70 -25.43
CA GLU A 192 -0.06 -2.50 -24.13
C GLU A 192 1.36 -3.06 -24.08
N PRO A 193 2.30 -2.33 -23.46
CA PRO A 193 3.59 -2.89 -23.09
C PRO A 193 3.45 -4.14 -22.23
N LYS A 194 4.22 -5.18 -22.56
CA LYS A 194 4.19 -6.50 -21.90
C LYS A 194 4.29 -6.45 -20.36
N TYR A 195 5.06 -5.51 -19.81
CA TYR A 195 5.21 -5.40 -18.35
C TYR A 195 3.92 -4.97 -17.63
N ARG A 196 3.01 -4.25 -18.32
CA ARG A 196 1.71 -3.88 -17.77
C ARG A 196 0.73 -5.04 -17.84
N LEU A 197 0.75 -5.80 -18.94
CA LEU A 197 -0.01 -7.04 -19.07
C LEU A 197 0.33 -8.04 -17.96
N VAL A 198 1.62 -8.19 -17.63
CA VAL A 198 2.07 -9.04 -16.50
C VAL A 198 1.54 -8.53 -15.16
N ARG A 199 1.60 -7.22 -14.90
CA ARG A 199 1.07 -6.63 -13.65
C ARG A 199 -0.44 -6.74 -13.52
N HIS A 200 -1.14 -6.85 -14.64
CA HIS A 200 -2.59 -7.01 -14.72
C HIS A 200 -3.00 -8.50 -14.67
N GLY A 201 -2.04 -9.43 -14.74
CA GLY A 201 -2.31 -10.88 -14.70
C GLY A 201 -2.68 -11.50 -16.05
N LEU A 202 -2.67 -10.73 -17.14
CA LEU A 202 -3.08 -11.19 -18.48
C LEU A 202 -1.98 -11.92 -19.27
N MET A 203 -0.75 -11.91 -18.77
CA MET A 203 0.40 -12.54 -19.42
C MET A 203 1.43 -12.95 -18.38
N GLU A 204 1.92 -14.18 -18.45
CA GLU A 204 3.08 -14.61 -17.68
C GLU A 204 4.33 -14.61 -18.56
N ILE A 205 5.43 -14.03 -18.08
CA ILE A 205 6.70 -14.00 -18.83
C ILE A 205 7.77 -14.76 -18.05
N LYS A 206 8.00 -16.01 -18.44
CA LYS A 206 9.13 -16.81 -17.96
C LYS A 206 10.38 -16.49 -18.78
N LYS A 207 11.17 -15.51 -18.34
CA LYS A 207 12.46 -15.16 -18.98
C LYS A 207 13.63 -15.61 -18.11
N ALA A 208 14.52 -16.40 -18.71
CA ALA A 208 15.84 -16.66 -18.15
C ALA A 208 16.67 -15.36 -18.01
N SER A 209 17.60 -15.33 -17.07
CA SER A 209 18.45 -14.18 -16.78
C SER A 209 19.15 -13.67 -18.06
N ARG A 210 19.29 -12.34 -18.16
CA ARG A 210 19.97 -11.70 -19.32
C ARG A 210 21.38 -12.25 -19.52
N LYS A 211 22.10 -12.54 -18.43
CA LYS A 211 23.45 -13.13 -18.46
C LYS A 211 23.43 -14.54 -19.08
N GLN A 212 22.57 -15.42 -18.56
CA GLN A 212 22.41 -16.79 -19.07
C GLN A 212 22.04 -16.81 -20.57
N ARG A 213 21.15 -15.91 -21.01
CA ARG A 213 20.78 -15.79 -22.43
C ARG A 213 21.96 -15.37 -23.31
N LYS A 214 22.76 -14.39 -22.87
CA LYS A 214 23.94 -13.92 -23.60
C LYS A 214 25.03 -14.99 -23.65
N GLU A 215 25.31 -15.66 -22.54
CA GLU A 215 26.27 -16.75 -22.48
C GLU A 215 25.86 -17.93 -23.35
N ARG A 216 24.59 -18.35 -23.29
CA ARG A 216 24.04 -19.41 -24.17
C ARG A 216 24.19 -19.04 -25.64
N LYS A 217 23.89 -17.78 -26.01
CA LYS A 217 24.10 -17.28 -27.37
C LYS A 217 25.57 -17.39 -27.79
N ASN A 218 26.50 -16.95 -26.96
CA ASN A 218 27.93 -16.99 -27.27
C ASN A 218 28.46 -18.44 -27.38
N ARG A 219 28.01 -19.37 -26.51
CA ARG A 219 28.34 -20.81 -26.63
C ARG A 219 27.79 -21.40 -27.93
N SER A 220 26.54 -21.07 -28.29
CA SER A 220 25.91 -21.58 -29.51
C SER A 220 26.58 -21.11 -30.81
N LYS A 221 27.26 -19.95 -30.80
CA LYS A 221 27.99 -19.42 -31.96
C LYS A 221 29.25 -20.24 -32.29
N LYS A 222 29.86 -20.87 -31.29
CA LYS A 222 31.06 -21.71 -31.42
C LYS A 222 30.77 -23.09 -32.02
N LEU A 223 29.50 -23.51 -32.06
CA LEU A 223 29.08 -24.82 -32.54
C LEU A 223 28.49 -24.72 -33.97
N ARG A 224 28.57 -25.82 -34.73
CA ARG A 224 28.05 -25.98 -36.10
C ARG A 224 27.26 -27.28 -36.25
N GLY A 225 26.41 -27.37 -37.27
CA GLY A 225 25.64 -28.56 -37.61
C GLY A 225 24.84 -29.14 -36.44
N THR A 226 24.81 -30.47 -36.35
CA THR A 226 24.08 -31.24 -35.33
C THR A 226 24.53 -30.93 -33.91
N LYS A 227 25.81 -30.59 -33.67
CA LYS A 227 26.33 -30.20 -32.35
C LYS A 227 25.66 -28.92 -31.81
N LYS A 228 25.33 -27.96 -32.70
CA LYS A 228 24.62 -26.73 -32.31
C LYS A 228 23.16 -27.00 -31.95
N ALA A 229 22.48 -27.88 -32.70
CA ALA A 229 21.11 -28.28 -32.42
C ALA A 229 21.00 -29.02 -31.07
N LYS A 230 21.90 -30.00 -30.83
CA LYS A 230 21.95 -30.73 -29.54
C LYS A 230 22.20 -29.81 -28.35
N ALA A 231 23.11 -28.84 -28.46
CA ALA A 231 23.39 -27.87 -27.39
C ALA A 231 22.26 -26.84 -27.14
N ALA A 232 21.37 -26.62 -28.10
CA ALA A 232 20.19 -25.75 -27.93
C ALA A 232 19.03 -26.46 -27.21
N VAL A 233 18.93 -27.79 -27.38
CA VAL A 233 17.87 -28.63 -26.81
C VAL A 233 18.23 -29.12 -25.40
N ALA A 234 19.52 -29.22 -25.06
CA ALA A 234 19.98 -29.61 -23.73
C ALA A 234 19.49 -28.62 -22.66
N LYS A 235 18.35 -28.95 -22.03
CA LYS A 235 17.84 -28.31 -20.81
C LYS A 235 18.81 -28.66 -19.66
N LYS A 236 19.50 -27.64 -19.15
CA LYS A 236 19.85 -27.56 -17.73
C LYS A 236 18.98 -26.47 -17.13
#